data_AF-A0AA94M2R5-F1
#
_entry.id   AF-A0AA94M2R5-F1
#
_cell.length_a   1.000
_cell.length_b   1.000
_cell.length_c   1.000
_cell.angle_alpha   90.00
_cell.angle_beta   90.00
_cell.angle_gamma   90.00
#
_symmetry.space_group_name_H-M   'P 1'
#
loop_
_entity.id
_entity.type
_entity.pdbx_description
1 polymer ?
#
loop_
_entity_poly.entity_id
_entity_poly.type
_entity_poly.pdbx_seq_one_letter_code
_entity_poly.pdbx_strand_id
1 'polypeptide(L)'
;MGLFTNSDNMAHHYSEPKPVEPIEMLVEYHDATRETITITYNLEELQEAVASSFESGVCINFVSANPPFFINPRWIKKITFRKATN
;
A
#
# COMPACT_ATOMS: atom_id res chain seq x y z
N MET A 1 -23.05 -27.03 -40.54
CA MET A 1 -21.73 -27.23 -39.89
C MET A 1 -20.81 -26.14 -40.39
N GLY A 2 -20.13 -25.45 -39.49
CA GLY A 2 -19.21 -24.35 -39.79
C GLY A 2 -19.13 -23.40 -38.62
N LEU A 3 -18.30 -23.76 -37.64
CA LEU A 3 -17.97 -23.00 -36.43
C LEU A 3 -17.20 -21.73 -36.84
N PHE A 4 -17.64 -20.56 -36.38
CA PHE A 4 -16.82 -19.36 -36.37
C PHE A 4 -16.51 -19.00 -34.92
N THR A 5 -15.31 -19.38 -34.50
CA THR A 5 -14.65 -18.85 -33.31
C THR A 5 -13.95 -17.55 -33.68
N ASN A 6 -14.21 -16.47 -32.95
CA ASN A 6 -13.19 -15.47 -32.65
C ASN A 6 -13.67 -14.70 -31.42
N SER A 7 -13.41 -15.22 -30.22
CA SER A 7 -12.21 -14.86 -29.44
C SER A 7 -12.29 -13.40 -29.02
N ASP A 8 -13.07 -13.16 -27.97
CA ASP A 8 -12.98 -12.01 -27.07
C ASP A 8 -11.52 -11.77 -26.68
N ASN A 9 -10.83 -10.94 -27.46
CA ASN A 9 -9.58 -10.32 -27.03
C ASN A 9 -9.95 -9.19 -26.07
N MET A 10 -10.48 -9.57 -24.90
CA MET A 10 -10.32 -8.74 -23.71
C MET A 10 -8.82 -8.71 -23.46
N ALA A 11 -8.18 -7.64 -23.92
CA ALA A 11 -6.84 -7.29 -23.52
C ALA A 11 -6.90 -7.08 -22.01
N HIS A 12 -6.70 -8.18 -21.26
CA HIS A 12 -6.29 -8.14 -19.89
C HIS A 12 -4.97 -7.37 -19.91
N HIS A 13 -5.06 -6.07 -19.70
CA HIS A 13 -3.96 -5.23 -19.29
C HIS A 13 -3.57 -5.78 -17.91
N TYR A 14 -2.85 -6.90 -17.90
CA TYR A 14 -2.02 -7.29 -16.77
C TYR A 14 -0.96 -6.20 -16.72
N SER A 15 -1.29 -5.09 -16.05
CA SER A 15 -0.27 -4.18 -15.55
C SER A 15 0.73 -5.07 -14.85
N GLU A 16 1.97 -5.08 -15.33
CA GLU A 16 3.05 -5.82 -14.69
C GLU A 16 2.96 -5.56 -13.18
N PRO A 17 3.01 -6.61 -12.33
CA PRO A 17 2.91 -6.41 -10.90
C PRO A 17 3.95 -5.38 -10.51
N LYS A 18 3.48 -4.20 -10.05
CA LYS A 18 4.35 -3.07 -9.73
C LYS A 18 5.45 -3.59 -8.80
N PRO A 19 6.70 -3.15 -8.96
CA PRO A 19 7.80 -3.64 -8.14
C PRO A 19 7.45 -3.38 -6.66
N VAL A 20 7.33 -4.48 -5.91
CA VAL A 20 7.15 -4.44 -4.46
C VAL A 20 8.54 -4.52 -3.83
N GLU A 21 8.85 -3.56 -2.99
CA GLU A 21 10.13 -3.47 -2.31
C GLU A 21 9.87 -3.41 -0.79
N PRO A 22 10.83 -3.83 0.05
CA PRO A 22 10.73 -3.60 1.48
C PRO A 22 10.87 -2.09 1.76
N ILE A 23 9.82 -1.52 2.33
CA ILE A 23 9.69 -0.11 2.68
C ILE A 23 9.60 -0.03 4.20
N GLU A 24 10.39 0.85 4.78
CA GLU A 24 10.26 1.27 6.17
C GLU A 24 9.32 2.46 6.24
N MET A 25 8.19 2.27 6.90
CA MET A 25 7.23 3.31 7.21
C MET A 25 7.47 3.81 8.63
N LEU A 26 7.88 5.07 8.77
CA LEU A 26 7.91 5.76 10.06
C LEU A 26 6.59 6.51 10.26
N VAL A 27 5.84 6.10 11.27
CA VAL A 27 4.58 6.73 11.66
C VAL A 27 4.82 7.55 12.92
N GLU A 28 4.59 8.87 12.84
CA GLU A 28 4.60 9.79 13.99
C GLU A 28 3.15 10.13 14.36
N TYR A 29 2.80 9.84 15.61
CA TYR A 29 1.48 10.08 16.17
C TYR A 29 1.40 11.45 16.88
N HIS A 30 0.18 11.91 17.15
CA HIS A 30 -0.06 13.18 17.86
C HIS A 30 0.43 13.18 19.31
N ASP A 31 0.54 12.03 19.95
CA ASP A 31 1.04 11.82 21.31
C ASP A 31 2.59 11.78 21.38
N ALA A 32 3.27 12.09 20.28
CA ALA A 32 4.72 11.98 20.09
C ALA A 32 5.27 10.54 20.06
N THR A 33 4.40 9.53 20.05
CA THR A 33 4.79 8.15 19.77
C THR A 33 5.29 8.04 18.33
N ARG A 34 6.34 7.24 18.13
CA ARG A 34 6.92 6.94 16.82
C ARG A 34 7.05 5.46 16.66
N GLU A 35 6.47 4.93 15.59
CA GLU A 35 6.58 3.53 15.22
C GLU A 35 7.28 3.41 13.88
N THR A 36 8.15 2.41 13.76
CA THR A 36 8.80 2.06 12.50
C THR A 36 8.29 0.68 12.11
N ILE A 37 7.61 0.61 10.97
CA ILE A 37 7.09 -0.65 10.45
C ILE A 37 7.74 -0.96 9.11
N THR A 38 8.19 -2.20 8.95
CA THR A 38 8.69 -2.70 7.68
C THR A 38 7.56 -3.42 6.94
N ILE A 39 7.29 -2.98 5.71
CA ILE A 39 6.27 -3.58 4.85
C ILE A 39 6.84 -3.80 3.45
N THR A 40 6.58 -4.97 2.87
CA THR A 40 6.84 -5.20 1.45
C THR A 40 5.63 -4.77 0.66
N TYR A 41 5.71 -3.59 0.04
CA TYR A 41 4.62 -3.00 -0.73
C TYR A 41 5.18 -2.15 -1.87
N ASN A 42 4.33 -1.75 -2.82
CA ASN A 42 4.74 -0.76 -3.81
C ASN A 42 4.65 0.65 -3.22
N LEU A 43 5.69 1.47 -3.37
CA LEU A 43 5.74 2.79 -2.73
C LEU A 43 4.60 3.72 -3.19
N GLU A 44 4.30 3.75 -4.49
CA GLU A 44 3.25 4.61 -5.04
C GLU A 44 1.87 4.18 -4.51
N GLU A 45 1.56 2.89 -4.57
CA GLU A 45 0.28 2.38 -4.05
C GLU A 45 0.14 2.57 -2.54
N LEU A 46 1.25 2.46 -1.80
CA LEU A 46 1.26 2.72 -0.36
C LEU A 46 0.92 4.18 -0.09
N GLN A 47 1.53 5.10 -0.83
CA GLN A 47 1.29 6.53 -0.71
C GLN A 47 -0.15 6.89 -1.08
N GLU A 48 -0.69 6.33 -2.16
CA GLU A 48 -2.08 6.54 -2.57
C GLU A 48 -3.07 5.99 -1.55
N ALA A 49 -2.84 4.77 -1.05
CA ALA A 49 -3.69 4.16 -0.03
C ALA A 49 -3.70 5.01 1.25
N VAL A 50 -2.51 5.41 1.72
CA VAL A 50 -2.37 6.29 2.88
C VAL A 50 -3.05 7.64 2.64
N ALA A 51 -2.81 8.30 1.50
CA ALA A 51 -3.44 9.58 1.18
C ALA A 51 -4.97 9.47 1.19
N SER A 52 -5.52 8.47 0.51
CA SER A 52 -6.96 8.19 0.45
C SER A 52 -7.55 7.93 1.84
N SER A 53 -6.81 7.26 2.72
CA SER A 53 -7.20 7.05 4.12
C SER A 53 -7.23 8.35 4.91
N PHE A 54 -6.25 9.24 4.73
CA PHE A 54 -6.24 10.54 5.39
C PHE A 54 -7.40 11.43 4.95
N GLU A 55 -7.78 11.38 3.66
CA GLU A 55 -8.93 12.12 3.14
C GLU A 55 -10.26 11.53 3.64
N SER A 56 -10.39 10.20 3.62
CA SER A 56 -11.64 9.51 3.97
C SER A 56 -11.80 9.30 5.49
N GLY A 57 -10.73 9.45 6.27
CA GLY A 57 -10.68 9.13 7.69
C GLY A 57 -10.83 7.63 8.00
N VAL A 58 -10.60 6.77 7.01
CA VAL A 58 -10.79 5.31 7.10
C VAL A 58 -9.49 4.66 7.58
N CYS A 59 -9.59 3.68 8.46
CA CYS A 59 -8.43 2.94 8.93
C CYS A 59 -7.95 1.94 7.86
N ILE A 60 -6.63 1.81 7.70
CA ILE A 60 -6.03 0.80 6.81
C ILE A 60 -5.30 -0.24 7.65
N ASN A 61 -5.54 -1.51 7.33
CA ASN A 61 -4.83 -2.64 7.92
C ASN A 61 -3.76 -3.14 6.94
N PHE A 62 -2.53 -3.16 7.39
CA PHE A 62 -1.39 -3.71 6.66
C PHE A 62 -1.00 -5.05 7.26
N VAL A 63 -1.75 -6.09 6.85
CA VAL A 63 -1.53 -7.48 7.29
C VAL A 63 -0.23 -8.09 6.75
N SER A 64 0.27 -7.55 5.62
CA SER A 64 1.51 -7.99 4.97
C SER A 64 2.78 -7.43 5.61
N ALA A 65 2.64 -6.55 6.58
CA ALA A 65 3.76 -6.00 7.33
C ALA A 65 4.22 -6.97 8.42
N ASN A 66 5.47 -6.83 8.85
CA ASN A 66 6.03 -7.68 9.89
C ASN A 66 6.66 -6.82 11.01
N PRO A 67 5.99 -6.68 12.17
CA PRO A 67 4.69 -7.24 12.54
C PRO A 67 3.50 -6.56 11.81
N PRO A 68 2.32 -7.22 11.74
CA PRO A 68 1.11 -6.61 11.20
C PRO A 68 0.74 -5.33 11.96
N PHE A 69 0.33 -4.29 11.23
CA PHE A 69 -0.06 -3.01 11.84
C PHE A 69 -1.28 -2.42 11.16
N PHE A 70 -1.92 -1.47 11.84
CA PHE A 70 -2.99 -0.68 11.27
C PHE A 70 -2.74 0.80 11.50
N ILE A 71 -3.23 1.60 10.57
CA ILE A 71 -3.09 3.05 10.54
C ILE A 71 -4.47 3.64 10.77
N ASN A 72 -4.62 4.40 11.85
CA ASN A 72 -5.76 5.28 12.04
C ASN A 72 -5.33 6.72 11.72
N PRO A 73 -5.74 7.29 10.58
CA PRO A 73 -5.31 8.63 10.16
C PRO A 73 -5.67 9.72 11.17
N ARG A 74 -6.69 9.52 12.02
CA ARG A 74 -7.07 10.48 13.07
C ARG A 74 -6.00 10.70 14.14
N TRP A 75 -5.11 9.73 14.34
CA TRP A 75 -4.08 9.80 15.39
C TRP A 75 -2.70 10.10 14.83
N ILE A 76 -2.56 10.12 13.51
CA ILE A 76 -1.27 10.23 12.87
C ILE A 76 -1.02 11.66 12.48
N LYS A 77 0.11 12.17 12.94
CA LYS A 77 0.59 13.50 12.65
C LYS A 77 1.39 13.53 11.35
N LYS A 78 2.20 12.50 11.10
CA LYS A 78 3.05 12.41 9.90
C LYS A 78 3.44 10.97 9.60
N ILE A 79 3.49 10.63 8.31
CA ILE A 79 4.07 9.38 7.82
C ILE A 79 5.28 9.70 6.94
N THR A 80 6.37 8.97 7.13
CA THR A 80 7.58 9.07 6.31
C THR A 80 7.92 7.69 5.75
N PHE A 81 8.08 7.60 4.44
CA PHE A 81 8.48 6.37 3.76
C PHE A 81 9.98 6.38 3.49
N ARG A 82 10.64 5.26 3.77
CA ARG A 82 12.07 5.04 3.50
C ARG A 82 12.24 3.70 2.81
N LYS A 83 13.26 3.58 1.96
CA LYS A 83 13.69 2.26 1.47
C LYS A 83 14.33 1.51 2.63
N ALA A 84 13.90 0.28 2.88
CA ALA A 84 14.59 -0.58 3.84
C ALA A 84 15.99 -0.88 3.30
N THR A 85 17.01 -0.28 3.90
CA THR A 85 18.41 -0.64 3.61
C THR A 85 18.71 -1.95 4.34
N ASN A 86 18.95 -3.02 3.55
CA ASN A 86 19.55 -4.27 4.05
C ASN A 86 20.93 -4.00 4.68
#